data_AF-A0A9P4LNN8-F1
#
_entry.id   AF-A0A9P4LNN8-F1
#
_cell.length_a   1.000
_cell.length_b   1.000
_cell.length_c   1.000
_cell.angle_alpha   90.00
_cell.angle_beta   90.00
_cell.angle_gamma   90.00
#
_symmetry.space_group_name_H-M   'P 1'
#
loop_
_entity.id
_entity.type
_entity.pdbx_description
1 polymer ?
#
loop_
_entity_poly.entity_id
_entity_poly.type
_entity_poly.pdbx_seq_one_letter_code
_entity_poly.pdbx_strand_id
1 'polypeptide(L)'
;MNLIPKTIHDAIIFTRKLGVHFLWADSLCIIQGDVEDWNRQSSMMADVYGGAWLTIAASWGVSMQDGIFLSRPIGSIDVPE
;
A
#
# COMPACT_ATOMS: atom_id res chain seq x y z
N MET A 1 8.21 17.94 7.36
CA MET A 1 8.29 16.90 6.32
C MET A 1 7.74 15.62 6.91
N ASN A 2 6.66 15.05 6.34
CA ASN A 2 6.23 13.71 6.74
C ASN A 2 7.25 12.72 6.19
N LEU A 3 7.87 11.94 7.08
CA LEU A 3 8.92 10.97 6.73
C LEU A 3 8.35 9.77 5.96
N ILE A 4 7.03 9.55 6.03
CA ILE A 4 6.33 8.42 5.41
C ILE A 4 5.33 8.94 4.37
N PRO A 5 5.39 8.44 3.12
CA PRO A 5 4.43 8.75 2.06
C PRO A 5 2.98 8.42 2.45
N LYS A 6 2.03 9.21 1.92
CA LYS A 6 0.61 9.11 2.31
C LYS A 6 0.02 7.73 2.04
N THR A 7 0.34 7.11 0.91
CA THR A 7 -0.14 5.76 0.57
C THR A 7 0.30 4.71 1.60
N ILE A 8 1.53 4.79 2.09
CA ILE A 8 2.04 3.89 3.13
C ILE A 8 1.38 4.18 4.48
N HIS A 9 1.25 5.46 4.84
CA HIS A 9 0.57 5.86 6.07
C HIS A 9 -0.88 5.37 6.11
N ASP A 10 -1.62 5.55 5.02
CA ASP A 10 -3.00 5.09 4.91
C ASP A 10 -3.07 3.55 4.94
N ALA A 11 -2.10 2.84 4.35
CA ALA A 11 -2.03 1.39 4.39
C ALA A 11 -1.83 0.87 5.82
N ILE A 12 -1.00 1.55 6.62
CA ILE A 12 -0.81 1.23 8.05
C ILE A 12 -2.13 1.43 8.81
N ILE A 13 -2.85 2.52 8.56
CA ILE A 13 -4.15 2.76 9.20
C ILE A 13 -5.16 1.67 8.80
N PHE A 14 -5.22 1.35 7.51
CA PHE A 14 -6.15 0.36 6.96
C PHE A 14 -5.91 -1.03 7.53
N THR A 15 -4.67 -1.51 7.49
CA THR A 15 -4.29 -2.83 8.02
C THR A 15 -4.56 -2.96 9.51
N ARG A 16 -4.20 -1.94 10.32
CA ARG A 16 -4.49 -1.92 11.76
C ARG A 16 -5.97 -1.98 12.06
N LYS A 17 -6.82 -1.28 11.29
CA LYS A 17 -8.28 -1.35 11.43
C LYS A 17 -8.84 -2.75 11.12
N LEU A 18 -8.17 -3.51 10.26
CA LEU A 18 -8.51 -4.91 9.98
C LEU A 18 -7.91 -5.90 10.98
N GLY A 19 -7.15 -5.44 11.98
CA GLY A 19 -6.45 -6.31 12.93
C GLY A 19 -5.17 -6.95 12.37
N VAL A 20 -4.72 -6.53 11.18
CA VAL A 20 -3.47 -6.99 10.56
C VAL A 20 -2.34 -6.08 11.03
N HIS A 21 -1.35 -6.67 11.69
CA HIS A 21 -0.25 -5.91 12.33
C HIS A 21 0.98 -5.74 11.44
N PHE A 22 1.13 -6.61 10.44
CA PHE A 22 2.28 -6.62 9.53
C PHE A 22 1.89 -6.03 8.18
N LEU A 23 2.71 -5.12 7.68
CA LEU A 23 2.59 -4.52 6.36
C LEU A 23 3.94 -4.67 5.67
N TRP A 24 3.92 -5.16 4.43
CA TRP A 24 5.09 -5.19 3.56
C TRP A 24 4.93 -4.14 2.46
N ALA A 25 5.99 -3.38 2.22
CA ALA A 25 6.12 -2.48 1.08
C ALA A 25 7.59 -2.46 0.67
N ASP A 26 7.89 -2.59 -0.62
CA ASP A 26 9.27 -2.64 -1.13
C ASP A 26 10.15 -1.49 -0.63
N SER A 27 9.63 -0.26 -0.63
CA SER A 27 10.27 0.96 -0.17
C SER A 27 10.58 1.00 1.33
N LEU A 28 9.98 0.10 2.14
CA LEU A 28 10.23 -0.02 3.58
C LEU A 28 10.98 -1.30 3.96
N CYS A 29 10.70 -2.40 3.25
CA CYS A 29 11.15 -3.74 3.62
C CYS A 29 12.40 -4.19 2.86
N ILE A 30 12.76 -3.49 1.79
CA ILE A 30 14.02 -3.70 1.05
C ILE A 30 14.99 -2.60 1.44
N ILE A 31 16.24 -2.98 1.73
CA ILE A 31 17.32 -2.04 2.05
C ILE A 31 17.67 -1.24 0.78
N GLN A 32 17.39 0.05 0.81
CA GLN A 32 17.60 0.92 -0.35
C GLN A 32 19.10 1.16 -0.56
N GLY A 33 19.56 1.01 -1.81
CA GLY A 33 20.97 1.14 -2.19
C GLY A 33 21.80 -0.13 -2.01
N ASP A 34 21.22 -1.20 -1.46
CA ASP A 34 21.84 -2.52 -1.37
C ASP A 34 21.34 -3.42 -2.51
N VAL A 35 22.21 -3.69 -3.48
CA VAL A 35 21.88 -4.51 -4.65
C VAL A 35 21.69 -5.98 -4.30
N GLU A 36 22.44 -6.50 -3.31
CA GLU A 36 22.31 -7.90 -2.91
C GLU A 36 21.00 -8.12 -2.17
N ASP A 37 20.64 -7.22 -1.25
CA ASP A 37 19.35 -7.26 -0.57
C ASP A 37 18.19 -7.10 -1.56
N TRP A 38 18.31 -6.14 -2.50
CA TRP A 38 17.29 -5.94 -3.52
C TRP A 38 17.07 -7.20 -4.36
N ASN A 39 18.13 -7.85 -4.85
CA ASN A 39 18.01 -9.08 -5.64
C ASN A 39 17.34 -10.21 -4.85
N ARG A 40 17.69 -10.34 -3.57
CA ARG A 40 17.11 -11.34 -2.68
C ARG A 40 15.63 -11.07 -2.45
N GLN A 41 15.25 -9.86 -2.05
CA GLN A 41 13.86 -9.53 -1.72
C GLN A 41 12.96 -9.44 -2.96
N SER A 42 13.44 -8.87 -4.07
CA SER A 42 12.65 -8.72 -5.30
C SER A 42 12.28 -10.08 -5.91
N SER A 43 13.16 -11.08 -5.79
CA SER A 43 12.87 -12.46 -6.23
C SER A 43 11.68 -13.09 -5.51
N MET A 44 11.38 -12.63 -4.28
CA MET A 44 10.28 -13.13 -3.46
C MET A 44 8.99 -12.31 -3.61
N MET A 45 8.99 -11.23 -4.40
CA MET A 45 7.89 -10.26 -4.45
C MET A 45 6.57 -10.92 -4.88
N ALA A 46 6.62 -11.87 -5.82
CA ALA A 46 5.45 -12.64 -6.25
C ALA A 46 4.88 -13.49 -5.10
N ASP A 47 5.74 -14.15 -4.33
CA ASP A 47 5.33 -14.96 -3.17
C ASP A 47 4.80 -14.08 -2.03
N VAL A 48 5.39 -12.91 -1.81
CA VAL A 48 4.93 -11.95 -0.80
C VAL A 48 3.53 -11.42 -1.14
N TYR A 49 3.32 -10.94 -2.37
CA TYR A 49 1.99 -10.45 -2.77
C TYR A 49 0.95 -11.57 -2.92
N GLY A 50 1.36 -12.75 -3.41
CA GLY A 50 0.48 -13.90 -3.60
C GLY A 50 0.13 -14.63 -2.31
N GLY A 51 1.03 -14.61 -1.33
CA GLY A 51 0.86 -15.23 -0.01
C GLY A 51 0.35 -14.28 1.08
N ALA A 52 0.18 -12.99 0.79
CA ALA A 52 -0.35 -12.03 1.75
C ALA A 52 -1.81 -12.34 2.10
N TRP A 53 -2.20 -12.03 3.35
CA TRP A 53 -3.62 -12.11 3.75
C TRP A 53 -4.51 -11.19 2.91
N LEU A 54 -3.98 -10.01 2.53
CA LEU A 54 -4.58 -9.12 1.55
C LEU A 54 -3.48 -8.33 0.84
N THR A 55 -3.74 -7.94 -0.41
CA THR A 55 -2.87 -7.03 -1.17
C THR A 55 -3.60 -5.72 -1.43
N ILE A 56 -3.01 -4.61 -1.02
CA ILE A 56 -3.58 -3.26 -1.21
C ILE A 56 -3.06 -2.69 -2.53
N ALA A 57 -3.96 -2.45 -3.49
CA ALA A 57 -3.65 -1.78 -4.74
C ALA A 57 -4.28 -0.37 -4.75
N ALA A 58 -3.46 0.68 -4.67
CA ALA A 58 -3.90 2.08 -4.74
C ALA A 58 -4.04 2.56 -6.21
N SER A 59 -4.75 1.80 -7.04
CA SER A 59 -4.77 1.96 -8.51
C SER A 59 -5.32 3.28 -9.04
N TRP A 60 -5.95 4.10 -8.17
CA TRP A 60 -6.45 5.42 -8.56
C TRP A 60 -5.35 6.50 -8.59
N GLY A 61 -4.31 6.32 -7.77
CA GLY A 61 -3.23 7.29 -7.61
C GLY A 61 -2.16 7.14 -8.68
N VAL A 62 -1.48 8.23 -8.99
CA VAL A 62 -0.29 8.29 -9.86
C VAL A 62 1.00 8.41 -9.04
N SER A 63 0.91 8.72 -7.76
CA SER A 63 2.04 8.90 -6.85
C SER A 63 1.79 8.25 -5.48
N MET A 64 2.87 7.99 -4.74
CA MET A 64 2.79 7.48 -3.36
C MET A 64 2.28 8.52 -2.34
N GLN A 65 2.01 9.75 -2.79
CA GLN A 65 1.51 10.87 -2.02
C GLN A 65 -0.01 11.02 -2.12
N ASP A 66 -0.65 10.31 -3.04
CA ASP A 66 -2.10 10.42 -3.27
C ASP A 66 -2.91 9.79 -2.14
N GLY A 67 -2.38 8.72 -1.53
CA GLY A 67 -3.05 8.00 -0.46
C GLY A 67 -4.04 6.95 -0.95
N ILE A 68 -4.68 6.27 0.01
CA ILE A 68 -5.65 5.19 -0.27
C ILE A 68 -7.08 5.68 0.00
N PHE A 69 -7.27 6.64 0.90
CA PHE A 69 -8.60 7.13 1.24
C PHE A 69 -9.03 8.27 0.32
N LEU A 70 -10.12 8.05 -0.40
CA LEU A 70 -10.78 9.05 -1.23
C LEU A 70 -11.97 9.67 -0.49
N SER A 71 -12.10 10.99 -0.63
CA SER A 71 -13.33 11.68 -0.24
C SER A 71 -14.45 11.28 -1.18
N ARG A 72 -15.51 10.68 -0.65
CA ARG A 72 -16.73 10.42 -1.41
C ARG A 72 -17.41 11.76 -1.72
N PRO A 73 -17.67 12.11 -2.99
CA PRO A 73 -18.48 13.29 -3.32
C PRO A 73 -19.87 13.14 -2.73
N ILE A 74 -20.37 14.18 -2.05
CA ILE A 74 -21.75 14.22 -1.56
C ILE A 74 -22.65 14.52 -2.77
N GLY A 75 -23.49 13.55 -3.17
CA GLY A 75 -24.53 13.75 -4.19
C GLY A 75 -24.52 12.80 -5.41
N SER A 76 -23.52 11.95 -5.59
CA SER A 76 -23.43 11.04 -6.75
C SER A 76 -23.82 9.60 -6.38
N ILE A 77 -25.09 9.39 -6.02
CA ILE A 77 -25.66 8.05 -6.05
C ILE A 77 -26.79 8.08 -7.08
N ASP A 78 -26.45 7.83 -8.34
CA ASP A 78 -27.43 7.35 -9.30
C ASP A 78 -27.74 5.92 -8.89
N VAL A 79 -28.74 5.76 -8.03
CA VAL A 79 -29.32 4.45 -7.74
C VAL A 79 -30.08 4.04 -9.01
N PRO A 80 -29.72 2.94 -9.69
CA PRO A 80 -30.52 2.45 -10.80
C PRO A 80 -31.94 2.14 -10.31
N GLU A 81 -32.94 2.58 -11.07
CA GLU A 81 -34.35 2.25 -10.84
C GLU A 81 -34.61 0.74 -10.91
#